data_AF-A0A534T9I2-F1
#
_entry.id   AF-A0A534T9I2-F1
#
_cell.length_a   1.000
_cell.length_b   1.000
_cell.length_c   1.000
_cell.angle_alpha   90.00
_cell.angle_beta   90.00
_cell.angle_gamma   90.00
#
_symmetry.space_group_name_H-M   'P 1'
#
loop_
_entity.id
_entity.type
_entity.pdbx_description
1 polymer ?
#
loop_
_entity_poly.entity_id
_entity_poly.type
_entity_poly.pdbx_seq_one_letter_code
_entity_poly.pdbx_strand_id
1 'polypeptide(L)'
;MTLDLVKERGIPLDDQSLSWKEMVGRPYSKLDVDAFTRVRVILMNGIESEQLRFLHVAARMNRELREPLARIRRIEQQQQTLVNWLHPADQSPLETTLGYEQVAIELTADIAQKEPDPYLAQTHRFGLLEDFDHLYRYAALYDRLEG
;
A
#
# COMPACT_ATOMS: atom_id res chain seq x y z
N MET A 1 -6.10 2.82 -17.99
CA MET A 1 -5.53 4.09 -18.49
C MET A 1 -4.26 4.34 -17.71
N THR A 2 -3.15 4.60 -18.39
CA THR A 2 -1.92 5.12 -17.77
C THR A 2 -2.00 6.64 -17.74
N LEU A 3 -1.59 7.23 -16.62
CA LEU A 3 -1.56 8.68 -16.40
C LEU A 3 -0.44 9.30 -17.26
N ASP A 4 -0.74 10.32 -18.07
CA ASP A 4 0.29 11.12 -18.76
C ASP A 4 0.75 12.23 -17.81
N LEU A 5 1.85 11.96 -17.08
CA LEU A 5 2.38 12.84 -16.03
C LEU A 5 2.68 14.28 -16.51
N VAL A 6 2.81 14.50 -17.81
CA VAL A 6 3.10 15.82 -18.39
C VAL A 6 1.82 16.56 -18.80
N LYS A 7 0.73 15.84 -19.06
CA LYS A 7 -0.56 16.43 -19.48
C LYS A 7 -1.57 16.57 -18.35
N GLU A 8 -1.54 15.66 -17.39
CA GLU A 8 -2.53 15.64 -16.32
C GLU A 8 -2.33 16.83 -15.38
N ARG A 9 -3.44 17.54 -15.11
CA ARG A 9 -3.43 18.65 -14.16
C ARG A 9 -3.47 18.07 -12.74
N GLY A 10 -2.31 18.03 -12.10
CA GLY A 10 -2.22 17.75 -10.66
C GLY A 10 -2.86 18.85 -9.80
N ILE A 11 -2.96 18.58 -8.50
CA ILE A 11 -3.38 19.58 -7.52
C ILE A 11 -2.14 20.42 -7.13
N PRO A 12 -2.21 21.77 -7.05
CA PRO A 12 -1.09 22.56 -6.54
C PRO A 12 -0.67 22.11 -5.13
N LEU A 13 0.63 22.11 -4.81
CA LEU A 13 1.11 21.61 -3.51
C LEU A 13 0.47 22.32 -2.31
N ASP A 14 0.17 23.62 -2.44
CA ASP A 14 -0.46 24.41 -1.38
C ASP A 14 -1.95 24.06 -1.16
N ASP A 15 -2.56 23.36 -2.13
CA ASP A 15 -3.95 22.91 -2.08
C ASP A 15 -4.07 21.40 -1.73
N GLN A 16 -2.94 20.72 -1.46
CA GLN A 16 -2.90 19.30 -1.11
C GLN A 16 -2.79 19.01 0.39
N SER A 17 -2.60 20.04 1.23
CA SER A 17 -2.43 19.84 2.67
C SER A 17 -3.74 19.40 3.33
N LEU A 18 -3.65 18.45 4.25
CA LEU A 18 -4.81 17.95 5.00
C LEU A 18 -4.81 18.48 6.44
N SER A 19 -5.98 18.87 6.93
CA SER A 19 -6.22 19.10 8.34
C SER A 19 -6.33 17.78 9.11
N TRP A 20 -6.21 17.84 10.44
CA TRP A 20 -6.44 16.67 11.30
C TRP A 20 -7.81 16.03 11.11
N LYS A 21 -8.85 16.86 10.91
CA LYS A 21 -10.21 16.37 10.69
C LYS A 21 -10.36 15.62 9.37
N GLU A 22 -9.61 16.01 8.34
CA GLU A 22 -9.61 15.35 7.04
C GLU A 22 -8.77 14.06 7.06
N MET A 23 -7.68 14.02 7.83
CA MET A 23 -6.86 12.81 7.98
C MET A 23 -7.53 11.71 8.82
N VAL A 24 -8.33 12.08 9.82
CA VAL A 24 -9.00 11.11 10.71
C VAL A 24 -10.33 10.67 10.08
N GLY A 25 -10.26 9.63 9.25
CA GLY A 25 -11.42 8.93 8.69
C GLY A 25 -12.01 7.89 9.64
N ARG A 26 -13.17 7.33 9.26
CA ARG A 26 -13.75 6.15 9.93
C ARG A 26 -13.02 4.89 9.43
N PRO A 27 -12.40 4.09 10.32
CA PRO A 27 -11.81 2.81 9.91
C PRO A 27 -12.86 1.85 9.34
N TYR A 28 -12.44 0.90 8.50
CA TYR A 28 -13.34 -0.15 8.03
C TYR A 28 -13.66 -1.15 9.14
N SER A 29 -14.79 -1.86 9.04
CA SER A 29 -15.14 -2.96 9.95
C SER A 29 -14.34 -4.21 9.56
N LYS A 30 -13.52 -4.76 10.46
CA LYS A 30 -12.77 -6.00 10.15
C LYS A 30 -13.68 -7.21 9.87
N LEU A 31 -14.93 -7.17 10.34
CA LEU A 31 -15.94 -8.23 10.19
C LEU A 31 -16.68 -8.18 8.85
N ASP A 32 -16.92 -6.98 8.32
CA ASP A 32 -17.85 -6.78 7.18
C ASP A 32 -17.19 -6.16 5.95
N VAL A 33 -15.92 -5.74 6.06
CA VAL A 33 -15.20 -5.12 4.95
C VAL A 33 -15.02 -6.11 3.81
N ASP A 34 -15.26 -5.65 2.58
CA ASP A 34 -14.88 -6.40 1.38
C ASP A 34 -13.37 -6.67 1.36
N ALA A 35 -12.97 -7.89 1.01
CA ALA A 35 -11.57 -8.30 1.01
C ALA A 35 -10.70 -7.38 0.13
N PHE A 36 -11.22 -6.95 -1.03
CA PHE A 36 -10.49 -6.05 -1.91
C PHE A 36 -10.43 -4.61 -1.41
N THR A 37 -11.35 -4.18 -0.54
CA THR A 37 -11.20 -2.91 0.17
C THR A 37 -9.96 -2.93 1.09
N ARG A 38 -9.75 -4.03 1.82
CA ARG A 38 -8.55 -4.23 2.64
C ARG A 38 -7.28 -4.22 1.77
N VAL A 39 -7.29 -4.95 0.64
CA VAL A 39 -6.18 -4.98 -0.32
C VAL A 39 -5.83 -3.58 -0.81
N ARG A 40 -6.82 -2.77 -1.20
CA ARG A 40 -6.59 -1.39 -1.67
C ARG A 40 -5.98 -0.51 -0.61
N VAL A 41 -6.46 -0.58 0.63
CA VAL A 41 -5.92 0.21 1.74
C VAL A 41 -4.46 -0.16 2.02
N ILE A 42 -4.15 -1.46 2.13
CA ILE A 42 -2.79 -1.93 2.37
C ILE A 42 -1.86 -1.56 1.21
N LEU A 43 -2.30 -1.80 -0.04
CA LEU A 43 -1.52 -1.47 -1.22
C LEU A 43 -1.20 0.03 -1.29
N MET A 44 -2.21 0.89 -1.10
CA MET A 44 -2.01 2.34 -1.09
C MET A 44 -1.09 2.77 0.04
N ASN A 45 -1.24 2.20 1.24
CA ASN A 45 -0.31 2.48 2.34
C ASN A 45 1.13 2.07 1.99
N GLY A 46 1.32 0.94 1.30
CA GLY A 46 2.61 0.48 0.81
C GLY A 46 3.26 1.45 -0.18
N ILE A 47 2.49 1.93 -1.17
CA ILE A 47 2.93 2.91 -2.17
C ILE A 47 3.39 4.20 -1.49
N GLU A 48 2.54 4.77 -0.63
CA GLU A 48 2.84 6.00 0.13
C GLU A 48 4.06 5.84 1.04
N SER A 49 4.19 4.68 1.67
CA SER A 49 5.34 4.37 2.52
C SER A 49 6.65 4.24 1.73
N GLU A 50 6.62 3.68 0.53
CA GLU A 50 7.78 3.64 -0.37
C GLU A 50 8.13 5.05 -0.85
N GLN A 51 7.15 5.82 -1.30
CA GLN A 51 7.32 7.20 -1.75
C GLN A 51 8.00 8.08 -0.69
N LEU A 52 7.59 7.97 0.59
CA LEU A 52 8.28 8.65 1.69
C LEU A 52 9.75 8.25 1.80
N ARG A 53 10.06 6.95 1.72
CA ARG A 53 11.44 6.44 1.77
C ARG A 53 12.25 6.92 0.58
N PHE A 54 11.70 6.85 -0.62
CA PHE A 54 12.30 7.37 -1.84
C PHE A 54 12.64 8.85 -1.68
N LEU A 55 11.70 9.69 -1.24
CA LEU A 55 11.92 11.13 -1.07
C LEU A 55 12.98 11.42 0.00
N HIS A 56 13.12 10.58 1.03
CA HIS A 56 14.22 10.68 2.00
C HIS A 56 15.57 10.33 1.38
N VAL A 57 15.65 9.34 0.50
CA VAL A 57 16.88 9.02 -0.24
C VAL A 57 17.20 10.16 -1.22
N ALA A 58 16.22 10.61 -1.99
CA ALA A 58 16.38 11.67 -2.98
C ALA A 58 16.94 12.97 -2.38
N ALA A 59 16.45 13.40 -1.22
CA ALA A 59 16.93 14.61 -0.54
C ALA A 59 18.34 14.46 0.05
N ARG A 60 18.77 13.23 0.38
CA ARG A 60 20.15 12.97 0.80
C ARG A 60 21.12 13.09 -0.37
N MET A 61 20.71 12.58 -1.54
CA MET A 61 21.54 12.59 -2.76
C MET A 61 21.53 13.93 -3.50
N ASN A 62 20.50 14.76 -3.31
CA ASN A 62 20.33 16.01 -4.04
C ASN A 62 20.16 17.19 -3.07
N ARG A 63 21.27 17.88 -2.77
CA ARG A 63 21.29 18.98 -1.78
C ARG A 63 20.34 20.11 -2.16
N GLU A 64 20.32 20.50 -3.42
CA GLU A 64 19.51 21.62 -3.94
C GLU A 64 18.01 21.34 -3.86
N LEU A 65 17.61 20.06 -3.89
CA LEU A 65 16.21 19.64 -3.85
C LEU A 65 15.69 19.41 -2.42
N ARG A 66 16.49 19.63 -1.38
CA ARG A 66 16.10 19.28 0.00
C ARG A 66 14.82 19.97 0.45
N GLU A 67 14.69 21.27 0.18
CA GLU A 67 13.54 22.09 0.56
C GLU A 67 12.26 21.70 -0.21
N PRO A 68 12.24 21.67 -1.56
CA PRO A 68 11.04 21.24 -2.29
C PRO A 68 10.64 19.80 -1.95
N LEU A 69 11.61 18.87 -1.80
CA LEU A 69 11.31 17.50 -1.38
C LEU A 69 10.78 17.43 0.06
N ALA A 70 11.15 18.35 0.95
CA ALA A 70 10.58 18.40 2.30
C ALA A 70 9.11 18.81 2.29
N ARG A 71 8.73 19.76 1.43
CA ARG A 71 7.32 20.15 1.23
C ARG A 71 6.49 18.97 0.72
N ILE A 72 6.98 18.27 -0.31
CA ILE A 72 6.32 17.08 -0.87
C ILE A 72 6.19 16.00 0.20
N ARG A 73 7.28 15.63 0.90
CA ARG A 73 7.24 14.61 1.96
C ARG A 73 6.23 14.92 3.06
N ARG A 74 5.99 16.19 3.38
CA ARG A 74 4.99 16.54 4.40
C ARG A 74 3.59 16.12 3.96
N ILE A 75 3.25 16.35 2.69
CA ILE A 75 1.95 16.01 2.12
C ILE A 75 1.80 14.49 2.00
N GLU A 76 2.80 13.82 1.45
CA GLU A 76 2.86 12.35 1.34
C GLU A 76 2.74 11.69 2.72
N GLN A 77 3.32 12.29 3.76
CA GLN A 77 3.19 11.77 5.12
C GLN A 77 1.75 11.88 5.64
N GLN A 78 1.03 12.94 5.28
CA GLN A 78 -0.39 13.10 5.62
C GLN A 78 -1.25 12.09 4.86
N GLN A 79 -0.96 11.86 3.58
CA GLN A 79 -1.66 10.88 2.73
C GLN A 79 -1.42 9.45 3.24
N GLN A 80 -0.17 9.09 3.51
CA GLN A 80 0.20 7.81 4.13
C GLN A 80 -0.55 7.60 5.45
N THR A 81 -0.60 8.63 6.31
CA THR A 81 -1.28 8.56 7.61
C THR A 81 -2.78 8.38 7.45
N LEU A 82 -3.41 9.16 6.57
CA LEU A 82 -4.84 9.06 6.27
C LEU A 82 -5.21 7.65 5.85
N VAL A 83 -4.45 7.06 4.90
CA VAL A 83 -4.71 5.69 4.42
C VAL A 83 -4.42 4.67 5.51
N ASN A 84 -3.30 4.80 6.23
CA ASN A 84 -2.94 3.88 7.32
C ASN A 84 -4.01 3.83 8.41
N TRP A 85 -4.63 4.97 8.72
CA TRP A 85 -5.65 5.07 9.76
C TRP A 85 -7.03 4.54 9.34
N LEU A 86 -7.18 4.06 8.11
CA LEU A 86 -8.35 3.27 7.73
C LEU A 86 -8.31 1.85 8.31
N HIS A 87 -7.12 1.37 8.72
CA HIS A 87 -7.00 0.11 9.46
C HIS A 87 -7.68 0.21 10.82
N PRO A 88 -8.53 -0.76 11.20
CA PRO A 88 -9.21 -0.73 12.46
C PRO A 88 -8.27 -1.14 13.61
N ALA A 89 -8.38 -0.45 14.74
CA ALA A 89 -7.49 -0.63 15.88
C ALA A 89 -7.68 -1.97 16.61
N ASP A 90 -8.80 -2.66 16.36
CA ASP A 90 -9.14 -3.96 16.92
C ASP A 90 -8.72 -5.13 16.02
N GLN A 91 -7.98 -4.90 14.92
CA GLN A 91 -7.35 -5.97 14.14
C GLN A 91 -6.15 -6.55 14.91
N SER A 92 -6.04 -7.87 14.97
CA SER A 92 -4.88 -8.55 15.50
C SER A 92 -3.69 -8.45 14.53
N PRO A 93 -2.45 -8.67 15.01
CA PRO A 93 -1.29 -8.78 14.13
C PRO A 93 -1.49 -9.86 13.06
N LEU A 94 -2.17 -10.95 13.38
CA LEU A 94 -2.39 -12.05 12.45
C LEU A 94 -3.45 -11.71 11.39
N GLU A 95 -4.52 -11.00 11.76
CA GLU A 95 -5.49 -10.45 10.78
C GLU A 95 -4.82 -9.46 9.82
N THR A 96 -3.85 -8.69 10.34
CA THR A 96 -3.03 -7.78 9.55
C THR A 96 -2.18 -8.57 8.56
N THR A 97 -1.43 -9.59 9.02
CA THR A 97 -0.60 -10.45 8.18
C THR A 97 -1.42 -11.12 7.07
N LEU A 98 -2.59 -11.68 7.39
CA LEU A 98 -3.49 -12.26 6.39
C LEU A 98 -3.86 -11.26 5.28
N GLY A 99 -4.11 -10.00 5.64
CA GLY A 99 -4.34 -8.94 4.66
C GLY A 99 -3.12 -8.67 3.76
N TYR A 100 -1.91 -8.67 4.34
CA TYR A 100 -0.68 -8.49 3.57
C TYR A 100 -0.40 -9.66 2.62
N GLU A 101 -0.62 -10.91 3.06
CA GLU A 101 -0.47 -12.07 2.18
C GLU A 101 -1.49 -12.04 1.03
N GLN A 102 -2.73 -11.62 1.29
CA GLN A 102 -3.70 -11.41 0.21
C GLN A 102 -3.18 -10.37 -0.79
N VAL A 103 -2.63 -9.23 -0.33
CA VAL A 103 -2.06 -8.22 -1.23
C VAL A 103 -0.91 -8.78 -2.05
N ALA A 104 -0.04 -9.60 -1.46
CA ALA A 104 1.05 -10.26 -2.17
C ALA A 104 0.52 -11.13 -3.32
N ILE A 105 -0.48 -11.98 -3.05
CA ILE A 105 -1.13 -12.81 -4.06
C ILE A 105 -1.74 -11.96 -5.17
N GLU A 106 -2.59 -10.99 -4.81
CA GLU A 106 -3.36 -10.20 -5.79
C GLU A 106 -2.43 -9.37 -6.69
N LEU A 107 -1.41 -8.71 -6.09
CA LEU A 107 -0.46 -7.90 -6.84
C LEU A 107 0.45 -8.75 -7.73
N THR A 108 1.00 -9.85 -7.20
CA THR A 108 1.87 -10.75 -7.96
C THR A 108 1.09 -11.40 -9.11
N ALA A 109 -0.17 -11.79 -8.89
CA ALA A 109 -1.03 -12.34 -9.93
C ALA A 109 -1.33 -11.30 -11.02
N ASP A 110 -1.64 -10.06 -10.62
CA ASP A 110 -1.90 -8.96 -11.56
C ASP A 110 -0.69 -8.67 -12.46
N ILE A 111 0.52 -8.67 -11.87
CA ILE A 111 1.79 -8.53 -12.60
C ILE A 111 2.00 -9.73 -13.54
N ALA A 112 1.87 -10.96 -13.03
CA ALA A 112 2.09 -12.18 -13.82
C ALA A 112 1.17 -12.29 -15.06
N GLN A 113 -0.04 -11.74 -14.98
CA GLN A 113 -0.99 -11.71 -16.09
C GLN A 113 -0.65 -10.65 -17.15
N LYS A 114 -0.05 -9.53 -16.74
CA LYS A 114 0.25 -8.40 -17.62
C LYS A 114 1.70 -8.37 -18.14
N GLU A 115 2.60 -9.11 -17.49
CA GLU A 115 4.02 -9.14 -17.82
C GLU A 115 4.25 -9.68 -19.24
N PRO A 116 4.81 -8.87 -20.16
CA PRO A 116 5.06 -9.28 -21.54
C PRO A 116 6.20 -10.29 -21.69
N ASP A 117 7.18 -10.30 -20.78
CA ASP A 117 8.28 -11.26 -20.80
C ASP A 117 7.82 -12.62 -20.25
N PRO A 118 7.82 -13.70 -21.06
CA PRO A 118 7.34 -15.01 -20.62
C PRO A 118 8.11 -15.60 -19.43
N TYR A 119 9.40 -15.32 -19.32
CA TYR A 119 10.24 -15.80 -18.23
C TYR A 119 9.94 -15.07 -16.92
N LEU A 120 9.79 -13.74 -16.98
CA LEU A 120 9.39 -12.95 -15.80
C LEU A 120 7.97 -13.34 -15.35
N ALA A 121 7.04 -13.49 -16.29
CA ALA A 121 5.68 -13.94 -16.00
C ALA A 121 5.68 -15.34 -15.34
N GLN A 122 6.53 -16.26 -15.79
CA GLN A 122 6.71 -17.57 -15.14
C GLN A 122 7.27 -17.44 -13.73
N THR A 123 8.25 -16.55 -13.52
CA THR A 123 8.86 -16.31 -12.21
C THR A 123 7.83 -15.78 -11.21
N HIS A 124 6.98 -14.83 -11.63
CA HIS A 124 5.88 -14.35 -10.78
C HIS A 124 4.85 -15.45 -10.46
N ARG A 125 4.48 -16.29 -11.45
CA ARG A 125 3.59 -17.44 -11.19
C ARG A 125 4.20 -18.45 -10.22
N PHE A 126 5.51 -18.64 -10.26
CA PHE A 126 6.20 -19.49 -9.30
C PHE A 126 6.19 -18.86 -7.90
N GLY A 127 6.43 -17.55 -7.80
CA GLY A 127 6.34 -16.79 -6.54
C GLY A 127 4.97 -16.90 -5.86
N LEU A 128 3.88 -16.94 -6.63
CA LEU A 128 2.53 -17.16 -6.09
C LEU A 128 2.40 -18.44 -5.27
N LEU A 129 3.18 -19.49 -5.55
CA LEU A 129 3.14 -20.72 -4.75
C LEU A 129 3.55 -20.47 -3.30
N GLU A 130 4.52 -19.59 -3.08
CA GLU A 130 4.95 -19.17 -1.74
C GLU A 130 3.88 -18.31 -1.07
N ASP A 131 3.35 -17.30 -1.77
CA ASP A 131 2.30 -16.41 -1.24
C ASP A 131 1.03 -17.21 -0.83
N PHE A 132 0.62 -18.21 -1.62
CA PHE A 132 -0.50 -19.09 -1.28
C PHE A 132 -0.19 -19.99 -0.07
N ASP A 133 1.04 -20.53 0.05
CA ASP A 133 1.44 -21.33 1.22
C ASP A 133 1.47 -20.47 2.49
N HIS A 134 1.95 -19.23 2.41
CA HIS A 134 1.91 -18.28 3.53
C HIS A 134 0.49 -17.98 3.97
N LEU A 135 -0.39 -17.59 3.04
CA LEU A 135 -1.79 -17.32 3.36
C LEU A 135 -2.45 -18.53 4.02
N TYR A 136 -2.22 -19.73 3.49
CA TYR A 136 -2.73 -20.98 4.06
C TYR A 136 -2.23 -21.21 5.49
N ARG A 137 -0.92 -21.06 5.74
CA ARG A 137 -0.34 -21.29 7.07
C ARG A 137 -0.78 -20.27 8.10
N TYR A 138 -0.86 -18.99 7.72
CA TYR A 138 -1.36 -17.96 8.62
C TYR A 138 -2.85 -18.10 8.88
N ALA A 139 -3.64 -18.56 7.90
CA ALA A 139 -5.06 -18.85 8.11
C ALA A 139 -5.25 -20.03 9.08
N ALA A 140 -4.46 -21.10 8.92
CA ALA A 140 -4.46 -22.23 9.84
C ALA A 140 -3.98 -21.84 11.25
N LEU A 141 -3.05 -20.89 11.37
CA LEU A 141 -2.66 -20.34 12.66
C LEU A 141 -3.77 -19.49 13.28
N TYR A 142 -4.47 -18.71 12.46
CA TYR A 142 -5.56 -17.84 12.90
C TYR A 142 -6.71 -18.66 13.47
N ASP A 143 -7.17 -19.67 12.75
CA ASP A 143 -8.20 -20.63 13.18
C ASP A 143 -7.85 -21.30 14.52
N ARG A 144 -6.57 -21.64 14.74
CA ARG A 144 -6.11 -22.25 16.00
C ARG A 144 -6.09 -21.31 17.19
N LEU A 145 -5.87 -20.02 16.97
CA LEU A 145 -5.72 -19.02 18.04
C LEU A 145 -7.02 -18.30 18.36
N GLU A 146 -7.85 -18.07 17.34
CA GLU A 146 -9.02 -17.18 17.42
C GLU A 146 -10.35 -17.91 17.12
N GLY A 147 -10.30 -19.17 16.63
CA GLY A 147 -11.47 -19.99 16.27
C GLY A 147 -12.05 -19.65 14.90
#